data_AF-A0A2E5HKX6-F1
#
_entry.id   AF-A0A2E5HKX6-F1
#
_cell.length_a   1.000
_cell.length_b   1.000
_cell.length_c   1.000
_cell.angle_alpha   90.00
_cell.angle_beta   90.00
_cell.angle_gamma   90.00
#
_symmetry.space_group_name_H-M   'P 1'
#
loop_
_entity.id
_entity.type
_entity.pdbx_description
1 polymer ?
#
loop_
_entity_poly.entity_id
_entity_poly.type
_entity_poly.pdbx_seq_one_letter_code
_entity_poly.pdbx_strand_id
1 'polypeptide(L)'
;MVPAHGEVIEDPEGVLRHYIAHRLMREGRALQALKPESQTLLAMLPEVYPEVSPLLYPLAQQSLLAHLIKLEGEGRARRDGDGGGARWAASDGA
;
A
#
# COMPACT_ATOMS: atom_id res chain seq x y z
N MET A 1 -5.66 26.11 -3.44
CA MET A 1 -6.38 25.01 -4.11
C MET A 1 -7.71 24.83 -3.40
N VAL A 2 -8.83 24.76 -4.13
CA VAL A 2 -10.17 24.55 -3.54
C VAL A 2 -10.53 23.08 -3.73
N PRO A 3 -10.49 22.25 -2.67
CA PRO A 3 -10.82 20.83 -2.78
C PRO A 3 -12.34 20.61 -2.87
N ALA A 4 -12.75 19.42 -3.32
CA ALA A 4 -14.16 19.02 -3.32
C ALA A 4 -14.74 18.91 -1.89
N HIS A 5 -13.88 18.67 -0.89
CA HIS A 5 -14.22 18.60 0.53
C HIS A 5 -13.14 19.27 1.38
N GLY A 6 -13.56 19.91 2.48
CA GLY A 6 -12.66 20.59 3.42
C GLY A 6 -12.45 22.06 3.09
N GLU A 7 -11.49 22.66 3.79
CA GLU A 7 -11.15 24.08 3.66
C GLU A 7 -10.25 24.36 2.44
N VAL A 8 -10.10 25.64 2.12
CA VAL A 8 -9.17 26.07 1.07
C VAL A 8 -7.73 25.77 1.50
N ILE A 9 -6.96 25.12 0.62
CA ILE A 9 -5.55 24.82 0.84
C ILE A 9 -4.70 26.00 0.35
N GLU A 10 -4.02 26.67 1.28
CA GLU A 10 -3.17 27.84 1.02
C GLU A 10 -1.85 27.49 0.32
N ASP A 11 -1.23 26.34 0.65
CA ASP A 11 -0.04 25.79 -0.02
C ASP A 11 -0.36 24.47 -0.75
N PRO A 12 -0.84 24.54 -2.00
CA PRO A 12 -1.17 23.34 -2.77
C PRO A 12 0.05 22.47 -3.07
N GLU A 13 1.20 23.09 -3.33
CA GLU A 13 2.38 22.38 -3.77
C GLU A 13 2.98 21.56 -2.61
N GLY A 14 3.05 22.14 -1.41
CA GLY A 14 3.44 21.43 -0.20
C GLY A 14 2.55 20.23 0.10
N VAL A 15 1.21 20.39 -0.01
CA VAL A 15 0.26 19.29 0.19
C VAL A 15 0.46 18.17 -0.84
N LEU A 16 0.62 18.51 -2.12
CA LEU A 16 0.88 17.53 -3.17
C LEU A 16 2.18 16.76 -2.93
N ARG A 17 3.27 17.48 -2.59
CA ARG A 17 4.56 16.87 -2.24
C ARG A 17 4.43 15.94 -1.02
N HIS A 18 3.67 16.35 -0.01
CA HIS A 18 3.38 15.52 1.16
C HIS A 18 2.67 14.22 0.78
N TYR A 19 1.62 14.28 -0.04
CA TYR A 19 0.89 13.08 -0.47
C TYR A 19 1.74 12.14 -1.32
N ILE A 20 2.57 12.67 -2.22
CA ILE A 20 3.52 11.86 -2.99
C ILE A 20 4.49 11.15 -2.05
N ALA A 21 5.13 11.90 -1.14
CA ALA A 21 6.10 11.34 -0.19
C ALA A 21 5.46 10.28 0.72
N HIS A 22 4.27 10.54 1.25
CA HIS A 22 3.54 9.59 2.08
C HIS A 22 3.21 8.30 1.31
N ARG A 23 2.78 8.41 0.04
CA ARG A 23 2.46 7.25 -0.79
C ARG A 23 3.70 6.43 -1.16
N LEU A 24 4.82 7.08 -1.47
CA LEU A 24 6.10 6.40 -1.74
C LEU A 24 6.64 5.69 -0.48
N MET A 25 6.54 6.33 0.68
CA MET A 25 6.92 5.71 1.96
C MET A 25 6.08 4.44 2.22
N ARG A 26 4.76 4.51 2.04
CA ARG A 26 3.86 3.36 2.23
C ARG A 26 4.14 2.24 1.23
N GLU A 27 4.38 2.57 -0.03
CA GLU A 27 4.78 1.60 -1.04
C GLU A 27 6.11 0.91 -0.69
N GLY A 28 7.09 1.67 -0.21
CA GLY A 28 8.36 1.11 0.26
C GLY A 28 8.18 0.08 1.37
N ARG A 29 7.27 0.34 2.33
CA ARG A 29 6.91 -0.65 3.37
C ARG A 29 6.21 -1.87 2.80
N ALA A 30 5.28 -1.68 1.86
CA ALA A 30 4.60 -2.80 1.20
C ALA A 30 5.60 -3.70 0.47
N LEU A 31 6.56 -3.12 -0.24
CA LEU A 31 7.63 -3.84 -0.91
C LEU A 31 8.53 -4.59 0.08
N GLN A 32 8.94 -3.95 1.18
CA GLN A 32 9.77 -4.58 2.21
C GLN A 32 9.07 -5.76 2.91
N ALA A 33 7.74 -5.74 3.00
CA ALA A 33 6.94 -6.81 3.58
C ALA A 33 6.74 -8.01 2.63
N LEU A 34 7.09 -7.88 1.33
CA LEU A 34 7.03 -8.99 0.39
C LEU A 34 8.17 -9.98 0.67
N LYS A 35 7.82 -11.28 0.63
CA LYS A 35 8.73 -12.40 0.87
C LYS A 35 8.71 -13.35 -0.33
N PRO A 36 9.71 -14.22 -0.50
CA PRO A 36 9.69 -15.24 -1.55
C PRO A 36 8.45 -16.15 -1.45
N GLU A 37 8.09 -16.55 -0.23
CA GLU A 37 6.88 -17.28 0.09
C GLU A 37 5.67 -16.34 0.11
N SER A 38 4.58 -16.74 -0.55
CA SER A 38 3.40 -15.87 -0.64
C SER A 38 2.61 -15.81 0.66
N GLN A 39 2.13 -14.62 0.99
CA GLN A 39 1.42 -14.31 2.23
C GLN A 39 0.07 -13.64 1.94
N THR A 40 -0.89 -13.76 2.86
CA THR A 40 -2.18 -13.04 2.73
C THR A 40 -2.00 -11.57 3.06
N LEU A 41 -2.90 -10.71 2.54
CA LEU A 41 -2.93 -9.29 2.91
C LEU A 41 -2.99 -9.09 4.43
N LEU A 42 -3.82 -9.89 5.13
CA LEU A 42 -3.98 -9.82 6.58
C LEU A 42 -2.67 -10.09 7.33
N ALA A 43 -1.86 -11.05 6.84
CA ALA A 43 -0.57 -11.37 7.44
C ALA A 43 0.46 -10.24 7.25
N MET A 44 0.38 -9.47 6.16
CA MET A 44 1.29 -8.37 5.87
C MET A 44 0.95 -7.07 6.62
N LEU A 45 -0.30 -6.89 7.06
CA LEU A 45 -0.76 -5.63 7.67
C LEU A 45 0.07 -5.15 8.87
N PRO A 46 0.46 -6.00 9.84
CA PRO A 46 1.26 -5.55 10.98
C PRO A 46 2.64 -5.01 10.58
N GLU A 47 3.23 -5.52 9.50
CA GLU A 47 4.54 -5.07 8.99
C GLU A 47 4.43 -3.75 8.22
N VAL A 48 3.35 -3.58 7.43
CA VAL A 48 3.16 -2.38 6.59
C VAL A 48 2.55 -1.20 7.37
N TYR A 49 1.71 -1.49 8.37
CA TYR A 49 0.98 -0.53 9.19
C TYR A 49 1.16 -0.76 10.70
N PRO A 50 2.41 -0.79 11.21
CA PRO A 50 2.67 -1.04 12.64
C PRO A 50 2.04 -0.01 13.58
N GLU A 51 1.76 1.20 13.08
CA GLU A 51 1.16 2.29 13.84
C GLU A 51 -0.38 2.32 13.79
N VAL A 52 -1.01 1.45 12.99
CA VAL A 52 -2.46 1.45 12.79
C VAL A 52 -3.11 0.44 13.71
N SER A 53 -4.15 0.88 14.43
CA SER A 53 -4.97 -0.01 15.26
C SER A 53 -5.53 -1.17 14.42
N PRO A 54 -5.51 -2.42 14.93
CA PRO A 54 -6.12 -3.56 14.26
C PRO A 54 -7.60 -3.36 13.88
N LEU A 55 -8.33 -2.50 14.59
CA LEU A 55 -9.71 -2.14 14.26
C LEU A 55 -9.85 -1.45 12.88
N LEU A 56 -8.77 -0.83 12.39
CA LEU A 56 -8.72 -0.14 11.10
C LEU A 56 -8.11 -1.00 9.99
N TYR A 57 -7.74 -2.25 10.28
CA TYR A 57 -7.17 -3.16 9.29
C TYR A 57 -8.04 -3.39 8.05
N PRO A 58 -9.39 -3.44 8.12
CA PRO A 58 -10.21 -3.54 6.92
C PRO A 58 -9.99 -2.39 5.92
N LEU A 59 -9.72 -1.18 6.42
CA LEU A 59 -9.41 -0.01 5.59
C LEU A 59 -7.95 -0.03 5.12
N ALA A 60 -7.01 -0.35 6.01
CA ALA A 60 -5.60 -0.46 5.67
C ALA A 60 -5.35 -1.54 4.61
N GLN A 61 -6.13 -2.63 4.63
CA GLN A 61 -6.08 -3.70 3.65
C GLN A 61 -6.37 -3.21 2.23
N GLN A 62 -7.31 -2.29 2.05
CA GLN A 62 -7.60 -1.71 0.73
C GLN A 62 -6.43 -0.90 0.21
N SER A 63 -5.79 -0.12 1.09
CA SER A 63 -4.60 0.67 0.75
C SER A 63 -3.42 -0.23 0.40
N LEU A 64 -3.19 -1.31 1.17
CA LEU A 64 -2.17 -2.32 0.86
C LEU A 64 -2.40 -2.99 -0.50
N LEU A 65 -3.63 -3.42 -0.75
CA LEU A 65 -4.01 -4.06 -2.02
C LEU A 65 -3.73 -3.13 -3.21
N ALA A 66 -4.07 -1.84 -3.09
CA ALA A 66 -3.78 -0.86 -4.15
C ALA A 66 -2.28 -0.71 -4.44
N HIS A 67 -1.42 -0.75 -3.41
CA HIS A 67 0.03 -0.75 -3.59
C HIS A 67 0.51 -2.04 -4.28
N LEU A 68 -0.01 -3.19 -3.88
CA LEU A 68 0.39 -4.48 -4.42
C LEU A 68 -0.03 -4.66 -5.89
N ILE A 69 -1.22 -4.18 -6.27
CA ILE A 69 -1.66 -4.14 -7.68
C ILE A 69 -0.71 -3.28 -8.52
N LYS A 70 -0.28 -2.11 -8.01
CA LYS A 70 0.71 -1.28 -8.69
C LYS A 70 2.05 -2.01 -8.83
N LEU A 71 2.57 -2.58 -7.74
CA LEU A 71 3.84 -3.29 -7.73
C LEU A 71 3.85 -4.53 -8.63
N GLU A 72 2.72 -5.20 -8.78
CA GLU A 72 2.51 -6.28 -9.74
C GLU A 72 2.60 -5.78 -11.19
N GLY A 73 1.96 -4.65 -11.50
CA GLY A 73 2.10 -3.99 -12.80
C GLY A 73 3.54 -3.54 -13.12
N GLU A 74 4.35 -3.31 -12.09
CA GLU A 74 5.78 -2.99 -12.18
C GLU A 74 6.69 -4.22 -12.15
N GLY A 75 6.13 -5.43 -12.05
CA GLY A 75 6.90 -6.69 -12.02
C GLY A 75 7.67 -6.93 -10.72
N ARG A 76 7.33 -6.23 -9.63
CA ARG A 76 8.02 -6.29 -8.32
C ARG A 76 7.27 -7.12 -7.28
N ALA A 77 5.99 -7.39 -7.52
CA ALA A 77 5.16 -8.29 -6.71
C ALA A 77 4.51 -9.35 -7.60
N ARG A 78 4.30 -10.54 -7.05
CA ARG A 78 3.54 -11.63 -7.69
C ARG A 78 2.31 -11.92 -6.86
N ARG A 79 1.18 -12.10 -7.56
CA ARG A 79 -0.06 -12.59 -6.96
C ARG A 79 -0.23 -14.08 -7.26
N ASP A 80 -0.44 -14.86 -6.22
CA ASP A 80 -0.78 -16.28 -6.30
C ASP A 80 -2.28 -16.44 -6.00
N GLY A 81 -3.05 -16.91 -6.99
CA GLY A 81 -4.50 -17.11 -6.90
C GLY A 81 -5.34 -15.85 -7.16
N ASP A 82 -6.66 -15.99 -7.11
CA ASP A 82 -7.64 -14.93 -7.35
C ASP A 82 -8.59 -14.70 -6.16
N GLY A 83 -9.35 -13.60 -6.22
CA GLY A 83 -10.38 -13.26 -5.23
C GLY A 83 -9.86 -12.99 -3.81
N GLY A 84 -10.72 -13.23 -2.81
CA GLY A 84 -10.44 -12.94 -1.40
C GLY A 84 -9.35 -13.79 -0.75
N GLY A 85 -8.89 -14.84 -1.45
CA GLY A 85 -7.82 -15.75 -1.00
C GLY A 85 -6.45 -15.45 -1.62
N ALA A 86 -6.32 -14.42 -2.45
CA ALA A 86 -5.08 -14.08 -3.13
C ALA A 86 -3.92 -13.87 -2.14
N ARG A 87 -2.77 -14.47 -2.47
CA ARG A 87 -1.52 -14.33 -1.70
C ARG A 87 -0.50 -13.55 -2.52
N TRP A 88 0.42 -12.89 -1.84
CA TRP A 88 1.38 -11.97 -2.44
C TRP A 88 2.80 -12.33 -2.04
N ALA A 89 3.70 -12.32 -3.03
CA ALA A 89 5.11 -12.62 -2.88
C ALA A 89 5.97 -11.60 -3.64
N ALA A 90 7.26 -11.54 -3.30
CA ALA A 90 8.23 -10.82 -4.11
C ALA A 90 8.34 -11.48 -5.49
N SER A 91 8.51 -10.67 -6.52
CA SER A 91 8.84 -11.16 -7.86
C SER A 91 10.32 -11.56 -7.92
N ASP A 92 10.65 -12.60 -8.69
CA ASP A 92 12.01 -13.15 -8.79
C ASP A 92 12.99 -12.25 -9.57
N GLY A 93 12.57 -11.02 -9.94
CA GLY A 93 13.29 -10.09 -10.81
C GLY A 93 13.73 -8.78 -10.15
N ALA A 94 13.82 -8.70 -8.82
CA ALA A 94 14.27 -7.51 -8.08
C ALA A 94 15.67 -7.70 -7.47
#